data_AF-A0A7C1NCK9-F1
#
_entry.id   AF-A0A7C1NCK9-F1
#
_cell.length_a   1.000
_cell.length_b   1.000
_cell.length_c   1.000
_cell.angle_alpha   90.00
_cell.angle_beta   90.00
_cell.angle_gamma   90.00
#
_symmetry.space_group_name_H-M   'P 1'
#
loop_
_entity.id
_entity.type
_entity.pdbx_description
1 polymer ?
#
loop_
_entity_poly.entity_id
_entity_poly.type
_entity_poly.pdbx_seq_one_letter_code
_entity_poly.pdbx_strand_id
1 'polypeptide(L)'
;MNDPIAQYDHDEGTAVIGGFVYRGSGISALQGRYIFGDLSKTGANGRLFYLTNENRVVEFPLPGGTALNLWLFGFGQDASGEVYVLGNKTGVPFNETGIVFKIVS
;
A
#
# COMPACT_ATOMS: atom_id res chain seq x y z
N MET A 1 -20.13 -21.24 2.32
CA MET A 1 -19.16 -20.30 1.70
C MET A 1 -19.27 -19.05 2.55
N ASN A 2 -18.18 -18.59 3.18
CA ASN A 2 -18.23 -17.39 4.02
C ASN A 2 -18.02 -16.17 3.13
N ASP A 3 -18.78 -15.10 3.38
CA ASP A 3 -18.59 -13.83 2.70
C ASP A 3 -17.20 -13.27 3.04
N PRO A 4 -16.50 -12.66 2.06
CA PRO A 4 -15.21 -12.04 2.30
C PRO A 4 -15.35 -10.85 3.24
N ILE A 5 -14.31 -10.63 4.05
CA ILE A 5 -14.25 -9.54 5.02
C ILE A 5 -14.34 -8.17 4.32
N ALA A 6 -13.67 -8.01 3.17
CA ALA A 6 -13.70 -6.81 2.36
C ALA A 6 -13.51 -7.15 0.86
N GLN A 7 -14.06 -6.33 -0.01
CA GLN A 7 -13.90 -6.40 -1.47
C GLN A 7 -13.81 -4.98 -2.03
N TYR A 8 -13.08 -4.80 -3.13
CA TYR A 8 -13.04 -3.55 -3.88
C TYR A 8 -12.96 -3.85 -5.39
N ASP A 9 -13.29 -2.85 -6.20
CA ASP A 9 -13.23 -2.97 -7.66
C ASP A 9 -11.79 -2.87 -8.16
N HIS A 10 -11.46 -3.66 -9.17
CA HIS A 10 -10.11 -3.82 -9.71
C HIS A 10 -9.97 -3.27 -11.14
N ASP A 11 -10.88 -2.41 -11.60
CA ASP A 11 -10.82 -1.83 -12.96
C ASP A 11 -9.42 -1.27 -13.34
N GLU A 12 -8.71 -0.71 -12.35
CA GLU A 12 -7.36 -0.15 -12.50
C GLU A 12 -6.25 -0.93 -11.77
N GLY A 13 -6.60 -1.90 -10.92
CA GLY A 13 -5.67 -2.76 -10.16
C GLY A 13 -5.33 -4.04 -10.91
N THR A 14 -4.20 -4.68 -10.59
CA THR A 14 -3.80 -5.93 -11.23
C THR A 14 -3.67 -7.07 -10.22
N ALA A 15 -3.01 -6.79 -9.10
CA ALA A 15 -2.71 -7.79 -8.09
C ALA A 15 -2.44 -7.13 -6.74
N VAL A 16 -3.18 -7.54 -5.72
CA VAL A 16 -2.84 -7.22 -4.34
C VAL A 16 -1.46 -7.79 -4.02
N ILE A 17 -0.52 -6.91 -3.70
CA ILE A 17 0.86 -7.28 -3.35
C ILE A 17 0.94 -7.82 -1.92
N GLY A 18 0.06 -7.36 -1.04
CA GLY A 18 0.05 -7.69 0.38
C GLY A 18 0.10 -6.44 1.24
N GLY A 19 0.47 -6.59 2.51
CA GLY A 19 0.37 -5.51 3.48
C GLY A 19 0.68 -5.91 4.92
N PHE A 20 0.48 -4.96 5.84
CA PHE A 20 0.67 -5.14 7.28
C PHE A 20 -0.45 -4.48 8.08
N VAL A 21 -0.78 -5.03 9.24
CA VAL A 21 -1.54 -4.28 10.25
C VAL A 21 -0.62 -3.26 10.90
N TYR A 22 -0.98 -1.99 10.83
CA TYR A 22 -0.19 -0.90 11.38
C TYR A 22 -0.22 -0.93 12.91
N ARG A 23 0.96 -1.04 13.51
CA ARG A 23 1.16 -1.08 14.97
C ARG A 23 2.04 0.06 15.48
N GLY A 24 2.51 0.90 14.57
CA GLY A 24 3.28 2.09 14.87
C GLY A 24 2.48 3.11 15.68
N SER A 25 3.21 4.10 16.17
CA SER A 25 2.65 5.23 16.92
C SER A 25 2.76 6.55 16.15
N GLY A 26 3.42 6.57 14.99
CA GLY A 26 3.58 7.76 14.16
C GLY A 26 2.28 8.25 13.51
N ILE A 27 1.32 7.36 13.28
CA ILE A 27 0.05 7.66 12.62
C ILE A 27 -1.11 7.05 13.42
N SER A 28 -1.55 7.73 14.48
CA SER A 28 -2.60 7.23 15.38
C SER A 28 -3.89 6.84 14.67
N ALA A 29 -4.23 7.50 13.56
CA ALA A 29 -5.43 7.20 12.77
C ALA A 29 -5.39 5.82 12.08
N LEU A 30 -4.20 5.22 11.93
CA LEU A 30 -4.02 3.91 11.30
C LEU A 30 -3.84 2.77 12.30
N GLN A 31 -3.78 3.06 13.60
CA GLN A 31 -3.57 2.04 14.63
C GLN A 31 -4.55 0.87 14.47
N GLY A 32 -4.03 -0.35 14.29
CA GLY A 32 -4.83 -1.56 14.12
C GLY A 32 -5.43 -1.77 12.72
N ARG A 33 -5.26 -0.82 11.80
CA ARG A 33 -5.76 -0.95 10.42
C ARG A 33 -4.81 -1.78 9.56
N TYR A 34 -5.39 -2.61 8.70
CA TYR A 34 -4.61 -3.31 7.68
C TYR A 34 -4.31 -2.37 6.52
N ILE A 35 -3.03 -2.08 6.31
CA ILE A 35 -2.50 -1.31 5.18
C ILE A 35 -2.06 -2.31 4.12
N PHE A 36 -2.50 -2.14 2.89
CA PHE A 36 -2.13 -2.98 1.77
C PHE A 36 -1.99 -2.18 0.48
N GLY A 37 -1.59 -2.82 -0.60
CA GLY A 37 -1.52 -2.15 -1.89
C GLY A 37 -1.62 -3.09 -3.07
N ASP A 38 -1.84 -2.47 -4.22
CA ASP A 38 -2.05 -3.13 -5.51
C ASP A 38 -0.95 -2.72 -6.49
N LEU A 39 -0.53 -3.69 -7.29
CA LEU A 39 0.35 -3.47 -8.42
C LEU A 39 -0.38 -2.67 -9.50
N SER A 40 0.31 -1.68 -10.04
CA SER A 40 -0.21 -0.96 -11.20
C SER A 40 -0.40 -1.86 -12.41
N LYS A 41 -1.47 -1.61 -13.18
CA LYS A 41 -1.69 -2.26 -14.47
C LYS A 41 -0.78 -1.72 -15.56
N THR A 42 -0.53 -0.40 -15.55
CA THR A 42 0.34 0.28 -16.51
C THR A 42 1.05 1.47 -15.85
N GLY A 43 2.35 1.59 -16.11
CA GLY A 43 3.17 2.64 -15.53
C GLY A 43 3.39 2.47 -14.03
N ALA A 44 4.18 3.36 -13.44
CA ALA A 44 4.49 3.33 -12.02
C ALA A 44 3.33 3.89 -11.17
N ASN A 45 2.11 3.36 -11.30
CA ASN A 45 0.93 3.86 -10.57
C ASN A 45 0.41 2.80 -9.58
N GLY A 46 1.28 2.31 -8.70
CA GLY A 46 0.87 1.47 -7.59
C GLY A 46 -0.04 2.24 -6.64
N ARG A 47 -0.98 1.54 -5.99
CA ARG A 47 -1.99 2.14 -5.12
C ARG A 47 -1.87 1.60 -3.71
N LEU A 48 -2.13 2.45 -2.73
CA LEU A 48 -2.10 2.10 -1.32
C LEU A 48 -3.49 2.26 -0.74
N PHE A 49 -3.88 1.30 0.08
CA PHE A 49 -5.17 1.25 0.72
C PHE A 49 -5.05 0.89 2.20
N TYR A 50 -6.07 1.21 2.97
CA TYR A 50 -6.27 0.65 4.29
C TYR A 50 -7.71 0.18 4.48
N LEU A 51 -7.90 -0.81 5.36
CA LEU A 51 -9.23 -1.22 5.81
C LEU A 51 -9.68 -0.36 6.98
N THR A 52 -10.89 0.16 6.91
CA THR A 52 -11.58 0.76 8.07
C THR A 52 -12.04 -0.31 9.05
N ASN A 53 -12.49 0.10 10.23
CA ASN A 53 -13.06 -0.81 11.23
C ASN A 53 -14.34 -1.51 10.74
N GLU A 54 -15.02 -0.91 9.77
CA GLU A 54 -16.21 -1.45 9.09
C GLU A 54 -15.84 -2.30 7.86
N ASN A 55 -14.56 -2.70 7.74
CA ASN A 55 -14.00 -3.45 6.62
C ASN A 55 -14.18 -2.81 5.25
N ARG A 56 -14.18 -1.48 5.18
CA ARG A 56 -14.20 -0.76 3.91
C ARG A 56 -12.78 -0.52 3.42
N VAL A 57 -12.55 -0.77 2.13
CA VAL A 57 -11.29 -0.41 1.47
C VAL A 57 -11.30 1.09 1.19
N VAL A 58 -10.30 1.80 1.69
CA VAL A 58 -10.12 3.24 1.47
C VAL A 58 -8.71 3.49 0.94
N GLU A 59 -8.61 4.24 -0.15
CA GLU A 59 -7.33 4.65 -0.72
C GLU A 59 -6.67 5.75 0.11
N PHE A 60 -5.34 5.71 0.21
CA PHE A 60 -4.60 6.77 0.89
C PHE A 60 -4.71 8.10 0.13
N PRO A 61 -4.97 9.21 0.84
CA PRO A 61 -4.93 10.55 0.24
C PRO A 61 -3.47 10.99 0.08
N LEU A 62 -2.85 10.63 -1.05
CA LEU A 62 -1.49 11.06 -1.35
C LEU A 62 -1.45 12.58 -1.61
N PRO A 63 -0.35 13.28 -1.24
CA PRO A 63 -0.23 14.71 -1.43
C PRO A 63 -0.53 15.14 -2.87
N GLY A 64 -1.37 16.17 -3.03
CA GLY A 64 -1.77 16.69 -4.33
C GLY A 64 -2.67 15.77 -5.17
N GLY A 65 -3.25 14.71 -4.59
CA GLY A 65 -4.06 13.74 -5.33
C GLY A 65 -3.24 12.96 -6.35
N THR A 66 -1.94 12.83 -6.10
CA THR A 66 -1.00 12.21 -7.03
C THR A 66 -0.88 10.71 -6.80
N ALA A 67 -0.46 9.97 -7.84
CA ALA A 67 -0.12 8.56 -7.74
C ALA A 67 1.13 8.32 -6.88
N LEU A 68 1.30 7.09 -6.36
CA LEU A 68 2.52 6.68 -5.64
C LEU A 68 3.80 6.85 -6.47
N ASN A 69 3.66 6.86 -7.80
CA ASN A 69 4.75 6.98 -8.77
C ASN A 69 5.81 5.86 -8.60
N LEU A 70 5.36 4.66 -8.20
CA LEU A 70 6.14 3.44 -8.06
C LEU A 70 5.34 2.25 -8.58
N TRP A 71 6.05 1.30 -9.19
CA TRP A 71 5.63 -0.09 -9.18
C TRP A 71 5.82 -0.62 -7.76
N LEU A 72 4.71 -0.95 -7.10
CA LEU A 72 4.72 -1.47 -5.74
C LEU A 72 5.06 -2.96 -5.79
N PHE A 73 6.13 -3.37 -5.10
CA PHE A 73 6.57 -4.77 -5.07
C PHE A 73 6.46 -5.41 -3.70
N GLY A 74 6.37 -4.61 -2.64
CA GLY A 74 6.24 -5.16 -1.32
C GLY A 74 6.07 -4.10 -0.25
N PHE A 75 6.00 -4.61 0.98
CA PHE A 75 5.94 -3.82 2.19
C PHE A 75 6.98 -4.31 3.19
N GLY A 76 7.35 -3.44 4.12
CA GLY A 76 8.12 -3.79 5.31
C GLY A 76 7.48 -3.20 6.56
N GLN A 77 7.71 -3.81 7.70
CA GLN A 77 7.35 -3.26 9.01
C GLN A 77 8.59 -3.28 9.90
N ASP A 78 8.93 -2.14 10.52
CA ASP A 78 10.05 -2.08 11.45
C ASP A 78 9.65 -2.57 12.85
N ALA A 79 10.63 -2.64 13.75
CA ALA A 79 10.42 -3.08 15.14
C ALA A 79 9.53 -2.14 15.97
N SER A 80 9.34 -0.90 15.53
CA SER A 80 8.39 0.05 16.12
C SER A 80 6.98 -0.06 15.56
N GLY A 81 6.76 -0.93 14.56
CA GLY A 81 5.46 -1.15 13.95
C GLY A 81 5.13 -0.19 12.80
N GLU A 82 6.08 0.67 12.41
CA GLU A 82 5.94 1.58 11.29
C GLU A 82 6.06 0.84 9.96
N VAL A 83 5.28 1.26 8.97
CA VAL A 83 5.14 0.54 7.69
C VAL A 83 5.86 1.29 6.57
N TYR A 84 6.48 0.50 5.70
CA TYR A 84 7.28 0.93 4.57
C TYR A 84 6.74 0.29 3.29
N VAL A 85 6.87 1.00 2.17
CA VAL A 85 6.58 0.49 0.83
C VAL A 85 7.87 0.32 0.05
N LEU A 86 7.96 -0.75 -0.73
CA LEU A 86 9.11 -1.08 -1.55
C LEU A 86 8.70 -1.13 -3.02
N GLY A 87 9.51 -0.55 -3.89
CA GLY A 87 9.20 -0.49 -5.31
C GLY A 87 10.30 0.12 -6.16
N ASN A 88 10.00 0.36 -7.43
CA ASN A 88 10.82 1.20 -8.31
C ASN A 88 9.98 1.89 -9.38
N LYS A 89 10.59 2.77 -10.18
CA LYS A 89 9.90 3.46 -11.29
C LYS A 89 9.89 2.68 -12.60
N THR A 90 10.72 1.66 -12.73
CA THR A 90 10.99 0.97 -14.01
C THR A 90 10.09 -0.24 -14.24
N GLY A 91 9.56 -0.83 -13.17
CA GLY A 91 8.76 -2.06 -13.24
C GLY A 91 9.59 -3.34 -13.39
N VAL A 92 10.92 -3.24 -13.38
CA VAL A 92 11.83 -4.37 -13.62
C VAL A 92 12.89 -4.49 -12.52
N PRO A 93 13.34 -5.71 -12.16
CA PRO A 93 14.26 -5.95 -11.06
C PRO A 93 15.73 -5.81 -11.49
N PHE A 94 16.05 -4.77 -12.27
CA PHE A 94 17.40 -4.53 -12.77
C PHE A 94 17.93 -3.17 -12.30
N ASN A 95 19.27 -3.10 -12.20
CA ASN A 95 20.03 -1.92 -11.74
C ASN A 95 19.65 -1.48 -10.32
N GLU A 96 20.25 -0.37 -9.88
CA GLU A 96 20.06 0.22 -8.54
C GLU A 96 18.85 1.16 -8.52
N THR A 97 17.67 0.64 -8.87
CA THR A 97 16.44 1.45 -9.00
C THR A 97 15.46 1.29 -7.83
N GLY A 98 15.78 0.40 -6.89
CA GLY A 98 14.94 0.11 -5.72
C GLY A 98 14.80 1.33 -4.80
N ILE A 99 13.57 1.56 -4.34
CA ILE A 99 13.20 2.63 -3.43
C ILE A 99 12.42 2.03 -2.26
N VAL A 100 12.70 2.55 -1.06
CA VAL A 100 11.94 2.28 0.16
C VAL A 100 11.41 3.60 0.70
N PHE A 101 10.09 3.71 0.87
CA PHE A 101 9.47 4.86 1.51
C PHE A 101 8.77 4.45 2.79
N LYS A 102 8.92 5.28 3.83
CA LYS A 102 8.14 5.17 5.07
C LYS A 102 6.78 5.86 4.87
N ILE A 103 5.70 5.23 5.31
CA ILE A 103 4.39 5.89 5.38
C ILE A 103 4.41 6.84 6.59
N VAL A 104 4.01 8.10 6.36
CA VAL A 104 3.96 9.17 7.37
C VAL A 104 2.67 9.96 7.22
N SER A 105 2.26 10.70 8.26
CA SER A 105 1.07 11.58 8.27
C SER A 105 1.36 12.98 7.77
#